data_AF-A0A934QU50-F1
#
_entry.id   AF-A0A934QU50-F1
#
_cell.length_a   1.000
_cell.length_b   1.000
_cell.length_c   1.000
_cell.angle_alpha   90.00
_cell.angle_beta   90.00
_cell.angle_gamma   90.00
#
_symmetry.space_group_name_H-M   'P 1'
#
loop_
_entity.id
_entity.type
_entity.pdbx_description
1 polymer ?
#
loop_
_entity_poly.entity_id
_entity_poly.type
_entity_poly.pdbx_seq_one_letter_code
_entity_poly.pdbx_strand_id
1 'polypeptide(L)'
;MGHTRETRGGDADLLTQVTDLQQELDGLRRALRTRATIEQAMGVLVATRRCPPQDAFKILVRLSQQHNIKLHRIAQALVELAQRVEQAQLDPLLHEAATNGTLPGDADGDGTVSANASDDAVLRQAHVLASASDDDVDDTLTALYQVLVDHGWVPPHDVLSRLRVRA
;
A
#
# COMPACT_ATOMS: atom_id res chain seq x y z
N MET A 1 49.91 6.54 34.33
CA MET A 1 49.24 5.33 33.80
C MET A 1 47.78 5.34 34.25
N GLY A 2 46.77 5.32 33.36
CA GLY A 2 45.37 5.12 33.82
C GLY A 2 44.15 5.50 32.95
N HIS A 3 44.24 5.89 31.67
CA HIS A 3 43.05 6.39 30.92
C HIS A 3 42.64 5.62 29.65
N THR A 4 43.25 4.49 29.30
CA THR A 4 42.97 3.79 28.03
C THR A 4 42.10 2.52 28.15
N ARG A 5 41.46 2.29 29.30
CA ARG A 5 40.66 1.07 29.55
C ARG A 5 39.14 1.32 29.54
N GLU A 6 38.69 2.55 29.81
CA GLU A 6 37.27 2.91 29.92
C GLU A 6 36.60 3.12 28.55
N THR A 7 37.29 3.77 27.60
CA THR A 7 36.75 4.02 26.25
C THR A 7 36.52 2.73 25.45
N ARG A 8 37.41 1.75 25.57
CA ARG A 8 37.28 0.46 24.88
C ARG A 8 36.10 -0.40 25.40
N GLY A 9 35.68 -0.18 26.65
CA GLY A 9 34.50 -0.84 27.23
C GLY A 9 33.18 -0.19 26.80
N GLY A 10 33.14 1.14 26.75
CA GLY A 10 31.99 1.89 26.23
C GLY A 10 31.74 1.63 24.75
N ASP A 11 32.80 1.55 23.93
CA ASP A 11 32.67 1.22 22.50
C ASP A 11 32.10 -0.20 22.28
N ALA A 12 32.48 -1.17 23.11
CA ALA A 12 31.97 -2.55 23.03
C ALA A 12 30.50 -2.67 23.45
N ASP A 13 30.08 -1.91 24.47
CA ASP A 13 28.69 -1.86 24.93
C ASP A 13 27.79 -1.15 23.90
N LEU A 14 28.26 -0.05 23.32
CA LEU A 14 27.60 0.65 22.21
C LEU A 14 27.45 -0.25 20.98
N LEU A 15 28.49 -1.00 20.61
CA LEU A 15 28.41 -1.95 19.49
C LEU A 15 27.38 -3.05 19.76
N THR A 16 27.31 -3.58 20.98
CA THR A 16 26.33 -4.59 21.38
C THR A 16 24.90 -4.03 21.28
N GLN A 17 24.70 -2.81 21.79
CA GLN A 17 23.40 -2.17 21.74
C GLN A 17 22.95 -1.83 20.31
N VAL A 18 23.88 -1.40 19.45
CA VAL A 18 23.62 -1.20 18.02
C VAL A 18 23.23 -2.52 17.35
N THR A 19 23.89 -3.63 17.66
CA THR A 19 23.54 -4.94 17.08
C THR A 19 22.17 -5.44 17.51
N ASP A 20 21.80 -5.25 18.78
CA ASP A 20 20.49 -5.67 19.30
C ASP A 20 19.36 -4.87 18.64
N LEU A 21 19.52 -3.55 18.53
CA LEU A 21 18.57 -2.69 17.83
C LEU A 21 18.44 -3.04 16.34
N GLN A 22 19.54 -3.38 15.68
CA GLN A 22 19.51 -3.84 14.28
C GLN A 22 18.72 -5.15 14.14
N GLN A 23 18.91 -6.11 15.05
CA GLN A 23 18.16 -7.37 15.06
C GLN A 23 16.66 -7.15 15.29
N GLU A 24 16.30 -6.26 16.20
CA GLU A 24 14.91 -5.90 16.48
C GLU A 24 14.25 -5.24 15.25
N LEU A 25 14.92 -4.25 14.63
CA LEU A 25 14.44 -3.61 13.41
C LEU A 25 14.24 -4.61 12.27
N ASP A 26 15.17 -5.56 12.11
CA ASP A 26 15.04 -6.59 11.09
C ASP A 26 13.89 -7.57 11.38
N GLY A 27 13.65 -7.90 12.66
CA GLY A 27 12.50 -8.69 13.10
C GLY A 27 11.19 -8.00 12.75
N LEU A 28 11.06 -6.71 13.09
CA LEU A 28 9.89 -5.90 12.78
C LEU A 28 9.65 -5.77 11.28
N ARG A 29 10.71 -5.49 10.50
CA ARG A 29 10.62 -5.42 9.03
C ARG A 29 10.15 -6.74 8.43
N ARG A 30 10.64 -7.88 8.94
CA ARG A 30 10.19 -9.20 8.50
C ARG A 30 8.72 -9.45 8.83
N ALA A 31 8.26 -9.07 10.01
CA ALA A 31 6.86 -9.20 10.42
C ALA A 31 5.93 -8.34 9.54
N LEU A 32 6.31 -7.08 9.28
CA LEU A 32 5.55 -6.17 8.42
C LEU A 32 5.47 -6.67 6.98
N ARG A 33 6.59 -7.10 6.39
CA ARG A 33 6.61 -7.70 5.04
C ARG A 33 5.69 -8.93 4.96
N THR A 34 5.75 -9.78 5.98
CA THR A 34 4.92 -10.98 6.05
C THR A 34 3.44 -10.61 6.07
N ARG A 35 3.05 -9.62 6.87
CA ARG A 35 1.66 -9.14 6.94
C ARG A 35 1.18 -8.58 5.60
N ALA A 36 1.98 -7.72 4.96
CA ALA A 36 1.65 -7.13 3.68
C ALA A 36 1.43 -8.19 2.59
N THR A 37 2.28 -9.22 2.51
CA THR A 37 2.12 -10.32 1.55
C THR A 37 0.84 -11.13 1.81
N ILE A 38 0.48 -11.35 3.08
CA ILE A 38 -0.75 -12.04 3.44
C ILE A 38 -1.98 -11.21 3.03
N GLU A 39 -1.95 -9.91 3.28
CA GLU A 39 -3.03 -8.99 2.88
C GLU A 39 -3.22 -8.94 1.36
N GLN A 40 -2.13 -8.93 0.58
CA GLN A 40 -2.19 -9.03 -0.89
C GLN A 40 -2.81 -10.35 -1.35
N ALA A 41 -2.39 -11.48 -0.77
CA ALA A 41 -2.95 -12.79 -1.08
C ALA A 41 -4.45 -12.88 -0.74
N MET A 42 -4.88 -12.25 0.37
CA MET A 42 -6.29 -12.13 0.69
C MET A 42 -7.03 -11.31 -0.36
N GLY A 43 -6.48 -10.19 -0.82
CA GLY A 43 -7.05 -9.36 -1.89
C GLY A 43 -7.31 -10.16 -3.17
N VAL A 44 -6.33 -10.96 -3.60
CA VAL A 44 -6.48 -11.88 -4.74
C VAL A 44 -7.64 -12.86 -4.53
N LEU A 45 -7.77 -13.46 -3.33
CA LEU A 45 -8.86 -14.39 -3.03
C LEU A 45 -10.23 -13.71 -2.97
N VAL A 46 -10.30 -12.50 -2.42
CA VAL A 46 -11.54 -11.71 -2.39
C VAL A 46 -12.00 -11.40 -3.80
N ALA A 47 -11.10 -10.93 -4.67
CA ALA A 47 -11.42 -10.62 -6.07
C ALA A 47 -11.85 -11.86 -6.86
N THR A 48 -11.09 -12.96 -6.75
CA THR A 48 -11.33 -14.17 -7.54
C THR A 48 -12.50 -15.01 -7.04
N ARG A 49 -12.71 -15.10 -5.72
CA ARG A 49 -13.76 -15.94 -5.11
C ARG A 49 -14.99 -15.16 -4.66
N ARG A 50 -14.99 -13.82 -4.77
CA ARG A 50 -16.06 -12.93 -4.30
C ARG A 50 -16.50 -13.24 -2.87
N CYS A 51 -15.52 -13.44 -1.98
CA CYS A 51 -15.73 -13.81 -0.58
C CYS A 51 -15.31 -12.66 0.35
N PRO A 52 -15.84 -12.57 1.58
CA PRO A 52 -15.42 -11.53 2.52
C PRO A 52 -13.96 -11.75 2.98
N PRO A 53 -13.23 -10.69 3.38
CA PRO A 53 -11.80 -10.78 3.73
C PRO A 53 -11.50 -11.79 4.84
N GLN A 54 -12.40 -11.94 5.81
CA GLN A 54 -12.27 -12.89 6.91
C GLN A 54 -12.25 -14.35 6.41
N ASP A 55 -13.01 -14.66 5.37
CA ASP A 55 -13.05 -16.00 4.79
C ASP A 55 -11.84 -16.26 3.89
N ALA A 56 -11.33 -15.24 3.19
CA ALA A 56 -10.06 -15.33 2.47
C ALA A 56 -8.90 -15.71 3.42
N PHE A 57 -8.82 -15.09 4.60
CA PHE A 57 -7.82 -15.47 5.60
C PHE A 57 -7.99 -16.92 6.07
N LYS A 58 -9.22 -17.34 6.40
CA LYS A 58 -9.50 -18.74 6.80
C LYS A 58 -9.09 -19.74 5.72
N ILE A 59 -9.28 -19.40 4.44
CA ILE A 59 -8.83 -20.23 3.31
C ILE A 59 -7.31 -20.38 3.34
N LEU A 60 -6.55 -19.30 3.51
CA LEU A 60 -5.09 -19.35 3.61
C LEU A 60 -4.63 -20.18 4.82
N VAL A 61 -5.28 -20.03 5.97
CA VAL A 61 -5.01 -20.83 7.17
C VAL A 61 -5.28 -22.32 6.92
N ARG A 62 -6.41 -22.65 6.30
CA ARG A 62 -6.77 -24.03 5.96
C ARG A 62 -5.74 -24.65 5.02
N LEU A 63 -5.33 -23.93 3.97
CA LEU A 63 -4.28 -24.39 3.05
C LEU A 63 -2.95 -24.59 3.77
N SER A 64 -2.59 -23.68 4.68
CA SER A 64 -1.38 -23.78 5.51
C SER A 64 -1.37 -25.05 6.35
N GLN A 65 -2.49 -25.35 7.02
CA GLN A 65 -2.62 -26.54 7.85
C GLN A 65 -2.67 -27.83 7.02
N GLN A 66 -3.44 -27.84 5.93
CA GLN A 66 -3.59 -29.02 5.06
C GLN A 66 -2.27 -29.44 4.41
N HIS A 67 -1.43 -28.47 4.03
CA HIS A 67 -0.16 -28.74 3.36
C HIS A 67 1.05 -28.68 4.31
N ASN A 68 0.85 -28.32 5.59
CA ASN A 68 1.92 -28.10 6.56
C ASN A 68 3.01 -27.13 6.05
N ILE A 69 2.59 -26.06 5.36
CA ILE A 69 3.46 -25.01 4.84
C ILE A 69 3.17 -23.72 5.59
N LYS A 70 4.22 -22.96 5.93
CA LYS A 70 4.06 -21.66 6.61
C LYS A 70 3.16 -20.74 5.79
N LEU A 71 2.15 -20.15 6.43
CA LEU A 71 1.12 -19.33 5.78
C LEU A 71 1.68 -18.24 4.86
N HIS A 72 2.74 -17.54 5.27
CA HIS A 72 3.39 -16.51 4.45
C HIS A 72 3.95 -17.04 3.12
N ARG A 73 4.37 -18.31 3.06
CA ARG A 73 4.86 -18.94 1.82
C ARG A 73 3.72 -19.26 0.87
N ILE A 74 2.57 -19.69 1.40
CA ILE A 74 1.37 -19.89 0.58
C ILE A 74 0.88 -18.56 0.04
N ALA A 75 0.84 -17.52 0.88
CA ALA A 75 0.47 -16.18 0.47
C ALA A 75 1.40 -15.66 -0.65
N GLN A 76 2.73 -15.79 -0.47
CA GLN A 76 3.71 -15.42 -1.48
C GLN A 76 3.47 -16.18 -2.80
N ALA A 77 3.34 -17.50 -2.74
CA ALA A 77 3.10 -18.32 -3.93
C ALA A 77 1.81 -17.93 -4.65
N LEU A 78 0.74 -17.63 -3.91
CA LEU A 78 -0.52 -17.20 -4.49
C LEU A 78 -0.39 -15.86 -5.22
N VAL A 79 0.27 -14.86 -4.61
CA VAL A 79 0.49 -13.55 -5.21
C VAL A 79 1.34 -13.69 -6.48
N GLU A 80 2.42 -14.46 -6.44
CA GLU A 80 3.27 -14.69 -7.62
C GLU A 80 2.52 -15.41 -8.75
N LEU A 81 1.62 -16.35 -8.43
CA LEU A 81 0.79 -17.00 -9.44
C LEU A 81 -0.24 -16.04 -10.03
N ALA A 82 -0.89 -15.23 -9.19
CA ALA A 82 -1.87 -14.24 -9.63
C ALA A 82 -1.24 -13.20 -10.57
N GLN A 83 -0.07 -12.67 -10.20
CA GLN A 83 0.66 -11.71 -11.04
C GLN A 83 0.99 -12.27 -12.42
N ARG A 84 1.40 -13.56 -12.51
CA ARG A 84 1.69 -14.19 -13.81
C ARG A 84 0.44 -14.35 -14.67
N VAL A 85 -0.69 -14.75 -14.08
CA VAL A 85 -1.96 -14.92 -14.81
C VAL A 85 -2.50 -13.58 -15.27
N GLU A 86 -2.53 -12.58 -14.38
CA GLU A 86 -2.97 -11.23 -14.73
C GLU A 86 -2.09 -10.61 -15.82
N GLN A 87 -0.76 -10.68 -15.72
CA GLN A 87 0.13 -10.16 -16.78
C GLN A 87 -0.15 -10.81 -18.14
N ALA A 88 -0.30 -12.13 -18.19
CA ALA A 88 -0.61 -12.84 -19.44
C ALA A 88 -1.98 -12.45 -20.04
N GLN A 89 -2.94 -12.00 -19.22
CA GLN A 89 -4.25 -11.54 -19.66
C GLN A 89 -4.29 -10.04 -19.97
N LEU A 90 -3.49 -9.24 -19.27
CA LEU A 90 -3.42 -7.79 -19.43
C LEU A 90 -2.57 -7.42 -20.65
N ASP A 91 -1.45 -8.12 -20.90
CA ASP A 91 -0.55 -7.79 -22.01
C ASP A 91 -1.26 -7.77 -23.38
N PRO A 92 -2.13 -8.74 -23.74
CA PRO A 92 -2.89 -8.68 -24.98
C PRO A 92 -3.88 -7.51 -25.03
N LEU A 93 -4.56 -7.21 -23.92
CA LEU A 93 -5.54 -6.13 -23.83
C LEU A 93 -4.88 -4.75 -23.90
N LEU A 94 -3.74 -4.60 -23.23
CA LEU A 94 -2.92 -3.39 -23.28
C LEU A 94 -2.29 -3.21 -24.66
N HIS A 95 -1.85 -4.30 -25.29
CA HIS A 95 -1.34 -4.26 -26.65
C HIS A 95 -2.45 -3.85 -27.63
N GLU A 96 -3.63 -4.47 -27.54
CA GLU A 96 -4.81 -4.12 -28.34
C GLU A 96 -5.23 -2.66 -28.13
N ALA A 97 -5.31 -2.20 -26.87
CA ALA A 97 -5.59 -0.82 -26.52
C ALA A 97 -4.56 0.16 -27.09
N ALA A 98 -3.27 -0.15 -26.98
CA ALA A 98 -2.18 0.66 -27.51
C ALA A 98 -2.16 0.68 -29.04
N THR A 99 -2.50 -0.42 -29.71
CA THR A 99 -2.59 -0.48 -31.18
C THR A 99 -3.83 0.20 -31.73
N ASN A 100 -4.95 0.13 -31.01
CA ASN A 100 -6.20 0.77 -31.41
C ASN A 100 -6.28 2.24 -30.96
N GLY A 101 -5.28 2.72 -30.21
CA GLY A 101 -5.26 4.08 -29.64
C GLY A 101 -6.39 4.35 -28.65
N THR A 102 -6.96 3.29 -28.06
CA THR A 102 -8.06 3.39 -27.09
C THR A 102 -7.65 2.62 -25.85
N LEU A 103 -6.94 3.29 -24.94
CA LEU A 103 -6.89 2.80 -23.56
C LEU A 103 -8.29 2.94 -22.96
N PRO A 104 -8.66 2.10 -21.97
CA PRO A 104 -9.84 2.34 -21.15
C PRO A 104 -9.72 3.74 -20.49
N GLY A 105 -10.34 4.74 -21.11
CA GLY A 105 -10.16 6.17 -20.78
C GLY A 105 -10.13 7.11 -22.00
N ASP A 106 -9.78 6.60 -23.19
CA ASP A 106 -9.53 7.41 -24.40
C ASP A 106 -10.73 7.48 -25.37
N ALA A 107 -11.93 7.08 -24.94
CA ALA A 107 -13.13 7.29 -25.76
C ALA A 107 -13.43 8.80 -25.82
N ASP A 108 -13.04 9.43 -26.92
CA ASP A 108 -13.24 10.85 -27.27
C ASP A 108 -14.55 11.43 -26.71
N GLY A 109 -14.42 12.12 -25.58
CA GLY A 109 -15.24 13.23 -25.19
C GLY A 109 -14.30 14.39 -24.91
N ASP A 110 -14.21 15.33 -25.85
CA ASP A 110 -13.66 16.69 -25.73
C ASP A 110 -13.41 17.14 -24.27
N GLY A 111 -12.25 16.79 -23.71
CA GLY A 111 -11.99 16.80 -22.26
C GLY A 111 -10.60 17.31 -21.86
N THR A 112 -9.77 17.71 -22.82
CA THR A 112 -8.45 18.32 -22.54
C THR A 112 -8.56 19.64 -21.78
N VAL A 113 -9.74 20.28 -21.77
CA VAL A 113 -10.01 21.45 -20.93
C VAL A 113 -10.42 21.05 -19.49
N SER A 114 -10.99 19.86 -19.28
CA SER A 114 -11.47 19.41 -17.97
C SER A 114 -10.40 18.73 -17.13
N ALA A 115 -9.46 17.97 -17.72
CA ALA A 115 -8.37 17.34 -16.97
C ALA A 115 -7.43 18.40 -16.35
N ASN A 116 -7.08 19.45 -17.10
CA ASN A 116 -6.33 20.59 -16.55
C ASN A 116 -7.12 21.36 -15.50
N ALA A 117 -8.45 21.50 -15.64
CA ALA A 117 -9.29 22.15 -14.64
C ALA A 117 -9.42 21.32 -13.35
N SER A 118 -9.40 19.99 -13.47
CA SER A 118 -9.38 19.02 -12.37
C SER A 118 -8.02 18.98 -11.67
N ASP A 119 -6.91 18.97 -12.41
CA ASP A 119 -5.56 19.11 -11.87
C ASP A 119 -5.39 20.47 -11.17
N ASP A 120 -5.91 21.56 -11.75
CA ASP A 120 -5.96 22.88 -11.12
C ASP A 120 -6.87 22.93 -9.90
N ALA A 121 -7.92 22.11 -9.83
CA ALA A 121 -8.78 22.00 -8.65
C ALA A 121 -8.07 21.25 -7.52
N VAL A 122 -7.37 20.15 -7.83
CA VAL A 122 -6.53 19.41 -6.88
C VAL A 122 -5.40 20.30 -6.36
N LEU A 123 -4.70 21.01 -7.24
CA LEU A 123 -3.61 21.93 -6.87
C LEU A 123 -4.11 23.11 -6.03
N ARG A 124 -5.25 23.71 -6.38
CA ARG A 124 -5.88 24.76 -5.56
C ARG A 124 -6.23 24.25 -4.18
N GLN A 125 -6.81 23.05 -4.08
CA GLN A 125 -7.21 22.49 -2.78
C GLN A 125 -6.00 22.07 -1.93
N ALA A 126 -4.94 21.57 -2.55
CA ALA A 126 -3.65 21.33 -1.89
C ALA A 126 -3.01 22.64 -1.39
N HIS A 127 -3.17 23.74 -2.12
CA HIS A 127 -2.67 25.05 -1.71
C HIS A 127 -3.48 25.64 -0.56
N VAL A 128 -4.82 25.49 -0.58
CA VAL A 128 -5.71 25.87 0.53
C VAL A 128 -5.33 25.12 1.80
N LEU A 129 -5.10 23.80 1.70
CA LEU A 129 -4.63 22.98 2.82
C LEU A 129 -3.26 23.44 3.36
N ALA A 130 -2.31 23.77 2.48
CA ALA A 130 -1.01 24.28 2.90
C ALA A 130 -1.07 25.64 3.62
N SER A 131 -2.18 26.37 3.47
CA SER A 131 -2.46 27.65 4.14
C SER A 131 -3.49 27.55 5.28
N ALA A 132 -4.06 26.37 5.53
CA ALA A 132 -5.08 26.16 6.55
C ALA A 132 -4.47 26.17 7.97
N SER A 133 -5.20 26.75 8.92
CA SER A 133 -4.84 26.69 10.35
C SER A 133 -5.17 25.29 10.91
N ASP A 134 -4.46 24.85 11.95
CA ASP A 134 -4.55 23.47 12.51
C ASP A 134 -6.00 23.00 12.79
N ASP A 135 -6.91 23.91 13.11
CA ASP A 135 -8.34 23.62 13.37
C ASP A 135 -9.16 23.29 12.09
N ASP A 136 -8.72 23.73 10.90
CA ASP A 136 -9.42 23.56 9.61
C ASP A 136 -8.74 22.52 8.69
N VAL A 137 -7.60 21.97 9.12
CA VAL A 137 -6.77 21.03 8.34
C VAL A 137 -7.52 19.73 8.02
N ASP A 138 -8.29 19.20 8.97
CA ASP A 138 -9.01 17.94 8.79
C ASP A 138 -10.15 18.05 7.75
N ASP A 139 -10.88 19.17 7.77
CA ASP A 139 -11.98 19.43 6.83
C ASP A 139 -11.44 19.68 5.41
N THR A 140 -10.33 20.42 5.30
CA THR A 140 -9.67 20.68 4.02
C THR A 140 -8.99 19.44 3.43
N LEU A 141 -8.38 18.59 4.27
CA LEU A 141 -7.89 17.27 3.89
C LEU A 141 -9.02 16.40 3.34
N THR A 142 -10.15 16.33 4.06
CA THR A 142 -11.32 15.56 3.64
C THR A 142 -11.82 15.99 2.25
N ALA A 143 -11.90 17.30 2.00
CA ALA A 143 -12.30 17.84 0.71
C ALA A 143 -11.29 17.51 -0.41
N LEU A 144 -9.98 17.60 -0.16
CA LEU A 144 -8.95 17.19 -1.11
C LEU A 144 -9.03 15.70 -1.43
N TYR A 145 -9.29 14.86 -0.43
CA TYR A 145 -9.43 13.42 -0.62
C TYR A 145 -10.66 13.05 -1.44
N GLN A 146 -11.79 13.73 -1.24
CA GLN A 146 -12.99 13.49 -2.03
C GLN A 146 -12.73 13.73 -3.52
N VAL A 147 -12.04 14.82 -3.84
CA VAL A 147 -11.62 15.14 -5.22
C VAL A 147 -10.73 14.04 -5.79
N LEU A 148 -9.74 13.56 -5.02
CA LEU A 148 -8.84 12.49 -5.49
C LEU A 148 -9.56 11.14 -5.71
N VAL A 149 -10.54 10.81 -4.85
CA VAL A 149 -11.35 9.58 -4.98
C VAL A 149 -12.27 9.64 -6.20
N ASP A 150 -12.91 10.78 -6.44
CA ASP A 150 -13.75 11.00 -7.63
C ASP A 150 -12.92 10.87 -8.93
N HIS A 151 -11.61 11.13 -8.86
CA HIS A 151 -10.64 10.93 -9.94
C HIS A 151 -10.00 9.53 -9.99
N GLY A 152 -10.53 8.56 -9.24
CA GLY A 152 -10.16 7.15 -9.32
C GLY A 152 -8.95 6.76 -8.48
N TRP A 153 -8.44 7.65 -7.63
CA TRP A 153 -7.37 7.31 -6.68
C TRP A 153 -7.95 6.75 -5.38
N VAL A 154 -7.55 5.53 -5.01
CA VAL A 154 -7.99 4.87 -3.77
C VAL A 154 -6.89 4.96 -2.70
N PRO A 155 -7.10 5.71 -1.61
CA PRO A 155 -6.08 5.90 -0.58
C PRO A 155 -5.74 4.63 0.20
N PRO A 156 -4.49 4.50 0.71
CA PRO A 156 -4.14 3.48 1.70
C PRO A 156 -5.00 3.58 2.97
N HIS A 157 -5.31 2.45 3.59
CA HIS A 157 -6.19 2.34 4.76
C HIS A 157 -5.75 3.18 5.97
N ASP A 158 -4.44 3.44 6.12
CA ASP A 158 -3.90 4.27 7.20
C ASP A 158 -4.31 5.75 7.08
N VAL A 159 -4.68 6.19 5.87
CA VAL A 159 -5.19 7.54 5.61
C VAL A 159 -6.68 7.63 5.96
N LEU A 160 -7.48 6.64 5.54
CA LEU A 160 -8.91 6.55 5.84
C LEU A 160 -9.20 6.42 7.34
N SER A 161 -8.32 5.77 8.09
CA SER A 161 -8.50 5.57 9.55
C SER A 161 -8.25 6.84 10.38
N ARG A 162 -7.55 7.84 9.82
CA ARG A 162 -7.27 9.12 10.49
C ARG A 162 -8.36 10.16 10.26
N LEU A 163 -9.10 10.05 9.17
CA LEU A 163 -10.26 10.90 8.89
C LEU A 163 -11.43 10.38 9.73
N ARG A 164 -11.74 11.04 10.84
CA ARG A 164 -12.94 10.73 11.61
C ARG A 164 -14.16 11.08 10.76
N VAL A 165 -14.76 10.07 10.13
CA VAL A 165 -16.04 10.18 9.41
C VAL A 165 -17.09 10.75 10.37
N ARG A 166 -17.44 12.02 10.20
CA ARG A 166 -18.65 12.61 10.77
C ARG A 166 -19.80 12.14 9.88
N ALA A 167 -20.63 11.23 10.39
CA ALA A 167 -21.89 10.84 9.76
C ALA A 167 -22.92 11.97 9.80
#